data_AF-A0A7X8ZXP6-F1
#
_entry.id   AF-A0A7X8ZXP6-F1
#
_cell.length_a   1.000
_cell.length_b   1.000
_cell.length_c   1.000
_cell.angle_alpha   90.00
_cell.angle_beta   90.00
_cell.angle_gamma   90.00
#
_symmetry.space_group_name_H-M   'P 1'
#
loop_
_entity.id
_entity.type
_entity.pdbx_description
1 polymer ?
#
loop_
_entity_poly.entity_id
_entity_poly.type
_entity_poly.pdbx_seq_one_letter_code
_entity_poly.pdbx_strand_id
1 'polypeptide(L)'
;YGDHLSGLYTDILSKNDLIKKYTTNYFIASNLENVDLSIETGDYLSLTNVQNLLADIANVKVSAYQALVNEVNTVFSSIHREGFFLQGSIIPLTYEELDLHQQALVNEYNMIQYDLISGNEYSKDFIYFQ
;
A
#
# COMPACT_ATOMS: atom_id res chain seq x y z
N TYR A 1 -8.80 -10.85 4.21
CA TYR A 1 -8.16 -10.77 2.88
C TYR A 1 -7.51 -12.11 2.57
N GLY A 2 -7.33 -12.47 1.31
CA GLY A 2 -6.45 -13.59 0.92
C GLY A 2 -4.98 -13.15 0.92
N ASP A 3 -4.06 -13.96 1.42
CA ASP A 3 -2.64 -13.63 1.47
C ASP A 3 -1.94 -13.79 0.11
N HIS A 4 -2.32 -14.81 -0.68
CA HIS A 4 -1.85 -14.98 -2.05
C HIS A 4 -2.80 -15.86 -2.89
N LEU A 5 -2.63 -15.86 -4.21
CA LEU A 5 -3.32 -16.81 -5.10
C LEU A 5 -2.76 -18.24 -4.93
N SER A 6 -3.60 -19.24 -5.17
CA SER A 6 -3.17 -20.65 -5.12
C SER A 6 -2.13 -20.95 -6.20
N GLY A 7 -1.04 -21.63 -5.82
CA GLY A 7 0.01 -22.08 -6.73
C GLY A 7 -0.41 -23.22 -7.68
N LEU A 8 -1.64 -23.73 -7.58
CA LEU A 8 -2.16 -24.81 -8.43
C LEU A 8 -2.48 -24.35 -9.86
N TYR A 9 -2.55 -23.05 -10.11
CA TYR A 9 -3.06 -22.46 -11.35
C TYR A 9 -1.96 -22.06 -12.35
N THR A 10 -0.97 -22.92 -12.59
CA THR A 10 0.21 -22.61 -13.40
C THR A 10 -0.11 -22.14 -14.82
N ASP A 11 -1.10 -22.76 -15.46
CA ASP A 11 -1.38 -22.54 -16.89
C ASP A 11 -2.14 -21.23 -17.13
N ILE A 12 -2.97 -20.80 -16.18
CA ILE A 12 -3.77 -19.58 -16.30
C ILE A 12 -3.04 -18.35 -15.76
N LEU A 13 -2.05 -18.52 -14.87
CA LEU A 13 -1.20 -17.42 -14.41
C LEU A 13 -0.51 -16.72 -15.58
N SER A 14 -0.06 -17.45 -16.61
CA SER A 14 0.55 -16.88 -17.81
C SER A 14 -0.39 -15.97 -18.62
N LYS A 15 -1.71 -16.11 -18.44
CA LYS A 15 -2.75 -15.33 -19.12
C LYS A 15 -3.19 -14.09 -18.34
N ASN A 16 -2.77 -13.97 -17.08
CA ASN A 16 -3.06 -12.82 -16.25
C ASN A 16 -2.05 -11.70 -16.47
N ASP A 17 -2.53 -10.47 -16.47
CA ASP A 17 -1.70 -9.28 -16.35
C ASP A 17 -0.88 -9.33 -15.05
N LEU A 18 0.25 -8.62 -15.00
CA LEU A 18 1.20 -8.70 -13.88
C LEU A 18 0.53 -8.45 -12.53
N ILE A 19 -0.25 -7.37 -12.40
CA ILE A 19 -0.91 -7.03 -11.13
C ILE A 19 -1.92 -8.11 -10.70
N LYS A 20 -2.69 -8.68 -11.64
CA LYS A 20 -3.70 -9.71 -11.36
C LYS A 20 -3.12 -11.02 -10.81
N LYS A 21 -1.83 -11.31 -11.07
CA LYS A 21 -1.14 -12.47 -10.46
C LYS A 21 -0.95 -12.34 -8.95
N TYR A 22 -1.03 -11.12 -8.43
CA TYR A 22 -0.77 -10.78 -7.04
C TYR A 22 -1.98 -10.14 -6.34
N THR A 23 -3.14 -10.09 -6.99
CA THR A 23 -4.38 -9.56 -6.41
C THR A 23 -5.22 -10.67 -5.78
N THR A 24 -5.70 -10.44 -4.56
CA THR A 24 -6.67 -11.28 -3.87
C THR A 24 -7.88 -10.45 -3.44
N ASN A 25 -8.98 -11.12 -3.10
CA ASN A 25 -10.14 -10.43 -2.56
C ASN A 25 -9.95 -10.11 -1.07
N TYR A 26 -10.56 -9.02 -0.63
CA TYR A 26 -10.73 -8.67 0.77
C TYR A 26 -12.15 -8.17 1.03
N PHE A 27 -12.53 -8.13 2.30
CA PHE A 27 -13.72 -7.45 2.78
C PHE A 27 -13.41 -6.87 4.15
N ILE A 28 -14.11 -5.79 4.50
CA ILE A 28 -14.10 -5.22 5.85
C ILE A 28 -15.51 -5.31 6.38
N ALA A 29 -15.65 -5.78 7.62
CA ALA A 29 -16.91 -5.84 8.32
C ALA A 29 -16.72 -5.16 9.69
N SER A 30 -17.74 -4.45 10.14
CA SER A 30 -17.75 -3.76 11.43
C SER A 30 -19.03 -4.11 12.19
N ASN A 31 -18.92 -4.23 13.51
CA ASN A 31 -20.04 -4.32 14.43
C ASN A 31 -20.35 -2.98 15.12
N LEU A 32 -19.62 -1.92 14.76
CA LEU A 32 -19.86 -0.56 15.26
C LEU A 32 -21.10 0.02 14.58
N GLU A 33 -21.89 0.76 15.35
CA GLU A 33 -23.05 1.48 14.82
C GLU A 33 -22.61 2.69 13.99
N ASN A 34 -23.34 2.97 12.91
CA ASN A 34 -23.15 4.15 12.05
C ASN A 34 -21.75 4.28 11.42
N VAL A 35 -21.04 3.16 11.21
CA VAL A 35 -19.79 3.17 10.46
C VAL A 35 -20.09 3.25 8.96
N ASP A 36 -19.46 4.23 8.32
CA ASP A 36 -19.46 4.33 6.87
C ASP A 36 -18.40 3.39 6.29
N LEU A 37 -18.84 2.31 5.64
CA LEU A 37 -17.99 1.38 4.92
C LEU A 37 -17.95 1.69 3.41
N SER A 38 -18.53 2.80 2.97
CA SER A 38 -18.49 3.23 1.56
C SER A 38 -17.19 3.95 1.19
N ILE A 39 -16.14 3.83 2.00
CA ILE A 39 -14.84 4.41 1.71
C ILE A 39 -14.34 3.88 0.36
N GLU A 40 -14.22 4.78 -0.60
CA GLU A 40 -13.66 4.49 -1.91
C GLU A 40 -12.17 4.21 -1.76
N THR A 41 -11.80 2.94 -1.83
CA THR A 41 -10.44 2.55 -2.20
C THR A 41 -10.37 2.55 -3.72
N GLY A 42 -9.25 2.97 -4.30
CA GLY A 42 -9.02 2.76 -5.74
C GLY A 42 -9.16 1.29 -6.14
N ASP A 43 -9.00 0.99 -7.43
CA ASP A 43 -9.17 -0.38 -7.97
C ASP A 43 -8.37 -1.46 -7.21
N TYR A 44 -7.26 -1.06 -6.59
CA TYR A 44 -6.39 -1.94 -5.82
C TYR A 44 -6.03 -1.30 -4.46
N LEU A 45 -6.06 -2.13 -3.43
CA LEU A 45 -5.60 -1.80 -2.09
C LEU A 45 -4.32 -2.58 -1.78
N SER A 46 -3.22 -1.88 -1.51
CA SER A 46 -2.04 -2.51 -0.92
C SER A 46 -2.32 -2.95 0.51
N LEU A 47 -1.83 -4.13 0.89
CA LEU A 47 -1.95 -4.62 2.27
C LEU A 47 -1.29 -3.69 3.28
N THR A 48 -0.26 -2.93 2.86
CA THR A 48 0.40 -1.94 3.73
C THR A 48 -0.51 -0.79 4.13
N ASN A 49 -1.60 -0.53 3.38
CA ASN A 49 -2.54 0.55 3.67
C ASN A 49 -3.78 0.10 4.46
N VAL A 50 -3.93 -1.19 4.77
CA VAL A 50 -5.11 -1.68 5.50
C VAL A 50 -5.24 -1.00 6.87
N GLN A 51 -4.12 -0.71 7.54
CA GLN A 51 -4.14 -0.03 8.81
C GLN A 51 -4.73 1.39 8.71
N ASN A 52 -4.36 2.15 7.68
CA ASN A 52 -4.92 3.48 7.44
C ASN A 52 -6.40 3.41 7.09
N LEU A 53 -6.81 2.46 6.25
CA LEU A 53 -8.22 2.24 5.93
C LEU A 53 -9.05 1.94 7.19
N LEU A 54 -8.54 1.08 8.09
CA LEU A 54 -9.22 0.81 9.35
C LEU A 54 -9.24 2.04 10.28
N ALA A 55 -8.18 2.85 10.28
CA ALA A 55 -8.12 4.08 11.06
C ALA A 55 -9.16 5.11 10.58
N ASP A 56 -9.32 5.25 9.27
CA ASP A 56 -10.33 6.12 8.65
C ASP A 56 -11.75 5.65 9.00
N ILE A 57 -12.03 4.34 8.86
CA ILE A 57 -13.31 3.72 9.24
C ILE A 57 -13.65 3.99 10.72
N ALA A 58 -12.65 3.89 11.60
CA ALA A 58 -12.82 4.10 13.03
C ALA A 58 -12.76 5.59 13.45
N ASN A 59 -12.51 6.51 12.50
CA ASN A 59 -12.29 7.93 12.75
C ASN A 59 -11.23 8.19 13.85
N VAL A 60 -10.10 7.49 13.76
CA VAL A 60 -8.97 7.65 14.68
C VAL A 60 -7.79 8.31 13.98
N LYS A 61 -7.02 9.09 14.72
CA LYS A 61 -5.81 9.73 14.19
C LYS A 61 -4.78 8.66 13.80
N VAL A 62 -3.98 8.94 12.77
CA VAL A 62 -2.81 8.14 12.36
C VAL A 62 -1.49 8.85 12.67
N SER A 63 -0.41 8.08 12.89
CA SER A 63 0.91 8.63 13.21
C SER A 63 1.57 9.23 11.98
N ALA A 64 2.67 9.95 12.15
CA ALA A 64 3.41 10.49 11.00
C ALA A 64 3.88 9.39 10.03
N TYR A 65 4.31 8.23 10.53
CA TYR A 65 4.63 7.09 9.67
C TYR A 65 3.42 6.61 8.86
N GLN A 66 2.28 6.46 9.52
CA GLN A 66 1.07 5.97 8.87
C GLN A 66 0.52 6.98 7.85
N ALA A 67 0.68 8.28 8.10
CA ALA A 67 0.40 9.32 7.12
C ALA A 67 1.28 9.18 5.86
N LEU A 68 2.59 8.95 6.01
CA LEU A 68 3.48 8.68 4.87
C LEU A 68 3.07 7.40 4.12
N VAL A 69 2.75 6.33 4.84
CA VAL A 69 2.23 5.09 4.23
C VAL A 69 0.95 5.38 3.45
N ASN A 70 0.05 6.21 3.96
CA ASN A 70 -1.17 6.56 3.26
C ASN A 70 -0.86 7.33 1.98
N GLU A 71 0.01 8.34 2.04
CA GLU A 71 0.43 9.13 0.87
C GLU A 71 1.08 8.27 -0.22
N VAL A 72 1.93 7.31 0.16
CA VAL A 72 2.46 6.33 -0.79
C VAL A 72 1.33 5.55 -1.47
N ASN A 73 0.33 5.10 -0.71
CA ASN A 73 -0.74 4.25 -1.23
C ASN A 73 -1.88 4.99 -1.96
N THR A 74 -1.95 6.32 -1.83
CA THR A 74 -2.83 7.14 -2.70
C THR A 74 -2.23 7.32 -4.09
N VAL A 75 -0.90 7.27 -4.22
CA VAL A 75 -0.19 7.36 -5.51
C VAL A 75 0.01 5.98 -6.13
N PHE A 76 0.48 5.02 -5.35
CA PHE A 76 0.84 3.69 -5.80
C PHE A 76 -0.16 2.65 -5.32
N SER A 77 -0.68 1.83 -6.25
CA SER A 77 -1.43 0.63 -5.89
C SER A 77 -0.51 -0.49 -5.39
N SER A 78 0.74 -0.52 -5.87
CA SER A 78 1.76 -1.47 -5.41
C SER A 78 3.17 -0.99 -5.76
N ILE A 79 4.11 -1.16 -4.82
CA ILE A 79 5.55 -1.07 -5.08
C ILE A 79 6.07 -2.52 -5.03
N HIS A 80 6.48 -3.04 -6.18
CA HIS A 80 6.84 -4.45 -6.32
C HIS A 80 8.18 -4.58 -7.04
N ARG A 81 8.82 -5.75 -6.93
CA ARG A 81 10.09 -6.02 -7.64
C ARG A 81 9.98 -5.90 -9.18
N GLU A 82 8.76 -6.05 -9.70
CA GLU A 82 8.47 -5.96 -11.14
C GLU A 82 8.21 -4.50 -11.58
N GLY A 83 8.22 -3.54 -10.64
CA GLY A 83 8.07 -2.11 -10.90
C GLY A 83 7.05 -1.42 -9.99
N PHE A 84 6.78 -0.16 -10.32
CA PHE A 84 5.90 0.74 -9.56
C PHE A 84 4.54 0.82 -10.24
N PHE A 85 3.49 0.33 -9.60
CA PHE A 85 2.13 0.39 -10.10
C PHE A 85 1.44 1.61 -9.52
N LEU A 86 1.05 2.56 -10.38
CA LEU A 86 0.24 3.71 -9.99
C LEU A 86 -1.22 3.29 -9.75
N GLN A 87 -1.94 4.05 -8.92
CA GLN A 87 -3.39 3.90 -8.80
C GLN A 87 -4.07 4.07 -10.17
N GLY A 88 -5.02 3.20 -10.48
CA GLY A 88 -5.72 3.17 -11.78
C GLY A 88 -4.91 2.65 -12.97
N SER A 89 -3.67 2.18 -12.77
CA SER A 89 -2.84 1.58 -13.82
C SER A 89 -2.49 0.14 -13.51
N ILE A 90 -2.47 -0.70 -14.55
CA ILE A 90 -1.99 -2.10 -14.49
C ILE A 90 -0.59 -2.26 -15.10
N ILE A 91 -0.04 -1.18 -15.66
CA ILE A 91 1.28 -1.15 -16.30
C ILE A 91 2.27 -0.63 -15.26
N PRO A 92 3.29 -1.43 -14.89
CA PRO A 92 4.33 -0.95 -13.98
C PRO A 92 5.26 0.02 -14.70
N LEU A 93 5.73 1.01 -13.95
CA LEU A 93 6.80 1.90 -14.36
C LEU A 93 8.13 1.45 -13.75
N THR A 94 9.25 1.75 -14.43
CA THR A 94 10.56 1.77 -13.78
C THR A 94 10.71 3.01 -12.90
N TYR A 95 11.74 3.05 -12.06
CA TYR A 95 11.98 4.21 -11.19
C TYR A 95 12.25 5.49 -12.01
N GLU A 96 12.95 5.37 -13.13
CA GLU A 96 13.30 6.49 -14.03
C GLU A 96 12.08 7.03 -14.81
N GLU A 97 11.03 6.21 -14.96
CA GLU A 97 9.77 6.59 -15.60
C GLU A 97 8.81 7.30 -14.63
N LEU A 98 9.07 7.24 -13.33
CA LEU A 98 8.31 7.99 -12.32
C LEU A 98 8.59 9.49 -12.46
N ASP A 99 7.57 10.30 -12.16
CA ASP A 99 7.78 11.75 -12.03
C ASP A 99 8.60 12.09 -10.77
N LEU A 100 9.04 13.36 -10.67
CA LEU A 100 9.89 13.79 -9.56
C LEU A 100 9.24 13.64 -8.18
N HIS A 101 7.91 13.79 -8.10
CA HIS A 101 7.18 13.66 -6.84
C HIS A 101 7.08 12.20 -6.43
N GLN A 102 6.72 11.32 -7.37
CA GLN A 102 6.66 9.87 -7.20
C GLN A 102 8.02 9.30 -6.76
N GLN A 103 9.10 9.75 -7.39
CA GLN A 103 10.47 9.39 -7.02
C GLN A 103 10.81 9.83 -5.59
N ALA A 104 10.51 11.08 -5.23
CA ALA A 104 10.74 11.60 -3.89
C ALA A 104 9.99 10.77 -2.84
N LEU A 105 8.71 10.48 -3.09
CA LEU A 105 7.85 9.72 -2.18
C LEU A 105 8.36 8.28 -1.96
N VAL A 106 8.79 7.60 -3.04
CA VAL A 106 9.43 6.27 -2.95
C VAL A 106 10.71 6.34 -2.13
N ASN A 107 11.54 7.36 -2.36
CA ASN A 107 12.81 7.52 -1.63
C ASN A 107 12.57 7.79 -0.13
N GLU A 108 11.65 8.68 0.20
CA GLU A 108 11.29 8.99 1.59
C GLU A 108 10.78 7.74 2.30
N TYR A 109 9.87 7.00 1.67
CA TYR A 109 9.34 5.75 2.21
C TYR A 109 10.44 4.70 2.44
N ASN A 110 11.35 4.54 1.49
CA ASN A 110 12.47 3.60 1.60
C ASN A 110 13.49 4.03 2.66
N MET A 111 13.79 5.33 2.74
CA MET A 111 14.73 5.88 3.71
C MET A 111 14.22 5.66 5.14
N ILE A 112 12.95 5.97 5.41
CA ILE A 112 12.35 5.77 6.73
C ILE A 112 12.29 4.28 7.08
N GLN A 113 11.86 3.41 6.16
CA GLN A 113 11.87 1.97 6.41
C GLN A 113 13.27 1.43 6.70
N TYR A 114 14.27 1.84 5.92
CA TYR A 114 15.66 1.45 6.15
C TYR A 114 16.14 1.90 7.52
N ASP A 115 15.92 3.17 7.89
CA ASP A 115 16.35 3.73 9.17
C ASP A 115 15.77 2.97 10.38
N LEU A 116 14.51 2.51 10.27
CA LEU A 116 13.83 1.76 11.33
C LEU A 116 14.18 0.27 11.41
N ILE A 117 14.52 -0.36 10.28
CA ILE A 117 14.75 -1.81 10.21
C ILE A 117 16.23 -2.15 10.32
N SER A 118 17.12 -1.34 9.75
CA SER A 118 18.54 -1.67 9.60
C SER A 118 19.48 -0.48 9.76
N GLY A 119 18.96 0.75 9.83
CA GLY A 119 19.74 1.96 10.02
C GLY A 119 20.01 2.26 11.49
N ASN A 120 20.05 3.56 11.81
CA ASN A 120 20.48 4.05 13.12
C ASN A 120 19.30 4.53 13.97
N GLU A 121 18.06 4.25 13.56
CA GLU A 121 16.83 4.61 14.25
C GLU A 121 16.64 6.13 14.48
N TYR A 122 17.16 6.99 13.60
CA TYR A 122 17.02 8.46 13.73
C TYR A 122 15.57 8.93 13.74
N SER A 123 14.68 8.21 13.06
CA SER A 123 13.28 8.56 12.85
C SER A 123 12.39 8.16 14.02
N LYS A 124 12.85 7.26 14.90
CA LYS A 124 12.03 6.57 15.91
C LYS A 124 11.24 7.53 16.81
N ASP A 125 11.86 8.63 17.23
CA ASP A 125 11.26 9.60 18.14
C ASP A 125 10.22 10.51 17.47
N PHE A 126 10.14 10.49 16.13
CA PHE A 126 9.29 11.41 15.35
C PHE A 126 8.09 10.73 14.69
N ILE A 127 8.12 9.39 14.54
CA ILE A 127 7.20 8.69 13.63
C ILE A 127 6.04 7.95 14.31
N TYR A 128 6.17 7.69 15.61
CA TYR A 128 5.13 7.07 16.42
C TYR A 128 4.31 8.14 17.15
N PHE A 129 3.07 7.81 17.49
CA PHE A 129 2.29 8.63 18.41
C PHE A 129 3.01 8.77 19.75
N GLN A 130 3.15 10.01 20.23
CA GLN A 130 3.29 10.28 21.65
C GLN A 130 1.92 10.24 22.33
#